data_AF-A0AAE0T660-F1
#
_entry.id   AF-A0AAE0T660-F1
#
_cell.length_a   1.000
_cell.length_b   1.000
_cell.length_c   1.000
_cell.angle_alpha   90.00
_cell.angle_beta   90.00
_cell.angle_gamma   90.00
#
_symmetry.space_group_name_H-M   'P 1'
#
loop_
_entity.id
_entity.type
_entity.pdbx_description
1 polymer ?
#
loop_
_entity_poly.entity_id
_entity_poly.type
_entity_poly.pdbx_seq_one_letter_code
_entity_poly.pdbx_strand_id
1 'polypeptide(L)'
;MFFGVWVPSSPTSQDFENYISRMHLVQRQVDEIIESLKLAVQLNRTLHNVSVAKVPGQIDVKLFQDPRESPSYKHFNYKLAISSIPDDVRDDIRSRGIKAVESYINAFRKLKNYIINEYMPNTRKSYGVMEWDPTDNYYRACLRWHLSLNITPEEVHDIGLKEVERISGNMSEIVKKLGFSGSVKGFFKSLLNDSRFYSNDSEHILQLVKKIVFERIEPKLSSYFKDIPKVPLSVQKSGVDDLTASYKSASKDEPGILFINLFRPLEVSTFALMPICLHEAIPGHHLQHIYTMNASLPEFRKKSILLFYNIPNWFPFYSAFQEGWGLYSEYLGEEMGLYENDYEMMGRYSFEILRAARMVVDTGIHYYGWSRDKAIEYMTNYTNLGPGTITNEIDRYITWPGQAPAYKIGEIKIKELRKKAEERLGPAFDIREFHYVVLENAKIPLSVLETLVNRWIKKKCLKKHHTRRINLF
;
A
#
# COMPACT_ATOMS: atom_id res chain seq x y z
N MET A 1 9.73 11.54 2.65
CA MET A 1 10.35 12.32 1.56
C MET A 1 11.35 11.40 0.85
N PHE A 2 11.04 10.91 -0.34
CA PHE A 2 11.96 10.05 -1.09
C PHE A 2 12.95 10.94 -1.85
N PHE A 3 14.14 11.10 -1.28
CA PHE A 3 15.27 11.72 -1.96
C PHE A 3 16.19 10.62 -2.48
N GLY A 4 15.79 10.01 -3.59
CA GLY A 4 16.66 9.12 -4.34
C GLY A 4 17.30 9.91 -5.46
N VAL A 5 18.61 10.15 -5.41
CA VAL A 5 19.34 10.52 -6.62
C VAL A 5 19.46 9.25 -7.45
N TRP A 6 18.78 9.19 -8.60
CA TRP A 6 18.82 8.03 -9.47
C TRP A 6 20.26 7.75 -9.90
N VAL A 7 20.75 6.58 -9.50
CA VAL A 7 22.10 6.06 -9.75
C VAL A 7 22.32 5.87 -11.25
N PRO A 8 23.57 6.04 -11.77
CA PRO A 8 23.92 5.70 -13.14
C PRO A 8 23.45 4.28 -13.53
N SER A 9 22.56 4.18 -14.53
CA SER A 9 22.09 2.90 -15.06
C SER A 9 23.19 2.17 -15.82
N SER A 10 24.04 2.93 -16.52
CA SER A 10 25.20 2.43 -17.28
C SER A 10 26.48 3.16 -16.86
N PRO A 11 27.67 2.59 -17.10
CA PRO A 11 28.94 3.19 -16.72
C PRO A 11 29.49 4.11 -17.83
N THR A 12 28.68 5.05 -18.34
CA THR A 12 29.12 6.04 -19.35
C THR A 12 29.45 7.38 -18.71
N SER A 13 30.31 8.20 -19.32
CA SER A 13 30.62 9.54 -18.81
C SER A 13 29.36 10.39 -18.62
N GLN A 14 28.44 10.35 -19.60
CA GLN A 14 27.19 11.10 -19.53
C GLN A 14 26.31 10.69 -18.35
N ASP A 15 26.29 9.41 -17.97
CA ASP A 15 25.52 8.96 -16.81
C ASP A 15 26.08 9.54 -15.49
N PHE A 16 27.41 9.64 -15.38
CA PHE A 16 28.05 10.29 -14.23
C PHE A 16 27.83 11.80 -14.22
N GLU A 17 27.89 12.47 -15.38
CA GLU A 17 27.54 13.90 -15.48
C GLU A 17 26.10 14.17 -15.05
N ASN A 18 25.17 13.32 -15.49
CA ASN A 18 23.76 13.40 -15.09
C ASN A 18 23.61 13.19 -13.58
N TYR A 19 24.35 12.24 -13.00
CA TYR A 19 24.30 11.93 -11.58
C TYR A 19 24.85 13.07 -10.71
N ILE A 20 26.02 13.62 -11.08
CA ILE A 20 26.63 14.80 -10.45
C ILE A 20 25.66 15.99 -10.51
N SER A 21 25.11 16.27 -11.70
CA SER A 21 24.15 17.37 -11.91
C SER A 21 22.93 17.23 -11.01
N ARG A 22 22.36 16.03 -10.88
CA ARG A 22 21.22 15.77 -9.99
C ARG A 22 21.57 16.03 -8.52
N MET A 23 22.75 15.64 -8.06
CA MET A 23 23.18 15.90 -6.68
C MET A 23 23.25 17.40 -6.37
N HIS A 24 23.82 18.19 -7.28
CA HIS A 24 23.87 19.65 -7.11
C HIS A 24 22.47 20.29 -7.06
N LEU A 25 21.51 19.77 -7.85
CA LEU A 25 20.13 20.26 -7.84
C LEU A 25 19.39 19.98 -6.52
N VAL A 26 19.86 19.05 -5.68
CA VAL A 26 19.24 18.76 -4.38
C VAL A 26 19.26 19.98 -3.46
N GLN A 27 20.29 20.83 -3.54
CA GLN A 27 20.34 22.05 -2.74
C GLN A 27 19.15 22.96 -3.05
N ARG A 28 18.91 23.23 -4.34
CA ARG A 28 17.75 24.02 -4.78
C ARG A 28 16.44 23.35 -4.36
N GLN A 29 16.32 22.03 -4.52
CA GLN A 29 15.12 21.30 -4.12
C GLN A 29 14.85 21.41 -2.61
N VAL A 30 15.89 21.32 -1.77
CA VAL A 30 15.77 21.52 -0.32
C VAL A 30 15.29 22.93 -0.01
N ASP A 31 15.82 23.95 -0.71
CA ASP A 31 15.39 25.34 -0.51
C ASP A 31 13.91 25.52 -0.86
N GLU A 32 13.46 24.98 -1.99
CA GLU A 32 12.04 25.00 -2.40
C GLU A 32 11.13 24.26 -1.39
N ILE A 33 11.61 23.15 -0.81
CA ILE A 33 10.89 22.43 0.25
C ILE A 33 10.81 23.28 1.53
N ILE A 34 11.92 23.90 1.95
CA ILE A 34 11.94 24.77 3.12
C ILE A 34 10.96 25.93 2.94
N GLU A 35 10.94 26.58 1.77
CA GLU A 35 9.97 27.65 1.49
C GLU A 35 8.52 27.16 1.54
N SER A 36 8.23 25.96 1.04
CA SER A 36 6.90 25.34 1.16
C SER A 36 6.52 25.08 2.63
N LEU A 37 7.46 24.62 3.45
CA LEU A 37 7.24 24.39 4.88
C LEU A 37 7.07 25.71 5.65
N LYS A 38 7.80 26.78 5.28
CA LYS A 38 7.60 28.12 5.86
C LYS A 38 6.20 28.65 5.53
N LEU A 39 5.75 28.50 4.29
CA LEU A 39 4.40 28.88 3.89
C LEU A 39 3.35 28.08 4.68
N ALA A 40 3.57 26.77 4.88
CA ALA A 40 2.69 25.95 5.70
C ALA A 40 2.59 26.47 7.14
N VAL A 41 3.70 26.93 7.75
CA VAL A 41 3.69 27.59 9.07
C VAL A 41 2.89 28.88 9.04
N GLN A 42 3.14 29.76 8.06
CA GLN A 42 2.42 31.04 7.91
C GLN A 42 0.91 30.86 7.76
N LEU A 43 0.50 29.80 7.07
CA LEU A 43 -0.92 29.47 6.85
C LEU A 43 -1.54 28.64 7.98
N ASN A 44 -0.80 28.30 9.04
CA ASN A 44 -1.21 27.34 10.08
C ASN A 44 -1.67 25.98 9.51
N ARG A 45 -1.03 25.53 8.42
CA ARG A 45 -1.30 24.27 7.71
C ARG A 45 -0.13 23.29 7.77
N THR A 46 0.44 23.15 8.97
CA THR A 46 1.58 22.26 9.23
C THR A 46 1.14 20.85 9.58
N LEU A 47 2.00 19.85 9.34
CA LEU A 47 1.84 18.49 9.86
C LEU A 47 1.87 18.47 11.40
N HIS A 48 1.41 17.35 11.99
CA HIS A 48 1.55 17.12 13.44
C HIS A 48 2.97 16.63 13.76
N ASN A 49 3.44 16.87 15.00
CA ASN A 49 4.80 16.50 15.41
C ASN A 49 5.09 15.00 15.20
N VAL A 50 4.14 14.11 15.48
CA VAL A 50 4.30 12.65 15.26
C VAL A 50 4.65 12.29 13.80
N SER A 51 4.18 13.08 12.83
CA SER A 51 4.45 12.88 11.40
C SER A 51 5.88 13.24 11.01
N VAL A 52 6.52 14.14 11.76
CA VAL A 52 7.85 14.67 11.43
C VAL A 52 8.94 14.28 12.41
N ALA A 53 8.59 13.75 13.59
CA ALA A 53 9.53 13.42 14.66
C ALA A 53 10.64 12.44 14.23
N LYS A 54 10.34 11.51 13.31
CA LYS A 54 11.31 10.54 12.79
C LYS A 54 12.17 11.08 11.64
N VAL A 55 11.77 12.19 11.02
CA VAL A 55 12.44 12.73 9.81
C VAL A 55 13.89 13.14 10.08
N PRO A 56 14.25 13.81 11.21
CA PRO A 56 15.64 14.11 11.50
C PRO A 56 16.55 12.86 11.55
N GLY A 57 16.09 11.78 12.18
CA GLY A 57 16.83 10.51 12.22
C GLY A 57 16.96 9.84 10.85
N GLN A 58 15.93 9.97 9.99
CA GLN A 58 16.01 9.53 8.58
C GLN A 58 16.98 10.38 7.75
N ILE A 59 17.24 11.62 8.15
CA ILE A 59 18.27 12.46 7.52
C ILE A 59 19.65 12.08 8.04
N ASP A 60 19.79 11.73 9.33
CA ASP A 60 21.08 11.38 9.95
C ASP A 60 21.82 10.25 9.23
N VAL A 61 21.11 9.24 8.73
CA VAL A 61 21.71 8.16 7.94
C VAL A 61 22.30 8.61 6.59
N LYS A 62 22.15 9.89 6.23
CA LYS A 62 22.73 10.53 5.04
C LYS A 62 23.88 11.49 5.38
N LEU A 63 24.10 11.84 6.65
CA LEU A 63 25.04 12.88 7.06
C LEU A 63 26.44 12.33 7.36
N PHE A 64 27.08 11.79 6.33
CA PHE A 64 28.46 11.30 6.43
C PHE A 64 29.45 12.45 6.64
N GLN A 65 30.47 12.23 7.48
CA GLN A 65 31.55 13.22 7.71
C GLN A 65 32.49 13.29 6.51
N ASP A 66 32.93 12.14 6.00
CA ASP A 66 33.63 12.04 4.72
C ASP A 66 32.62 11.70 3.61
N PRO A 67 32.45 12.55 2.58
CA PRO A 67 31.63 12.25 1.41
C PRO A 67 31.96 10.89 0.75
N ARG A 68 33.20 10.42 0.87
CA ARG A 68 33.65 9.14 0.28
C ARG A 68 33.00 7.92 0.92
N GLU A 69 32.60 8.01 2.18
CA GLU A 69 31.93 6.93 2.91
C GLU A 69 30.44 6.81 2.55
N SER A 70 29.87 7.85 1.94
CA SER A 70 28.46 7.86 1.54
C SER A 70 28.17 6.75 0.53
N PRO A 71 27.07 5.98 0.70
CA PRO A 71 26.59 5.06 -0.33
C PRO A 71 26.39 5.75 -1.69
N SER A 72 26.07 7.05 -1.69
CA SER A 72 25.93 7.83 -2.92
C SER A 72 27.26 8.00 -3.67
N TYR A 73 28.41 8.00 -2.96
CA TYR A 73 29.73 8.07 -3.56
C TYR A 73 30.24 6.69 -4.04
N LYS A 74 29.86 5.60 -3.35
CA LYS A 74 30.30 4.23 -3.69
C LYS A 74 30.08 3.87 -5.17
N HIS A 75 29.03 4.43 -5.79
CA HIS A 75 28.76 4.23 -7.22
C HIS A 75 29.87 4.75 -8.15
N PHE A 76 30.54 5.86 -7.81
CA PHE A 76 31.69 6.34 -8.57
C PHE A 76 32.85 5.33 -8.53
N ASN A 77 33.11 4.70 -7.38
CA ASN A 77 34.20 3.73 -7.26
C ASN A 77 33.94 2.49 -8.12
N TYR A 78 32.82 1.79 -7.89
CA TYR A 78 32.58 0.48 -8.52
C TYR A 78 32.18 0.59 -9.99
N LYS A 79 31.38 1.59 -10.38
CA LYS A 79 30.92 1.70 -11.78
C LYS A 79 31.96 2.32 -12.70
N LEU A 80 32.78 3.27 -12.23
CA LEU A 80 33.91 3.77 -13.05
C LEU A 80 34.98 2.70 -13.24
N ALA A 81 35.22 1.85 -12.24
CA ALA A 81 36.22 0.78 -12.32
C ALA A 81 35.94 -0.22 -13.46
N ILE A 82 34.68 -0.41 -13.84
CA ILE A 82 34.26 -1.31 -14.93
C ILE A 82 33.89 -0.56 -16.22
N SER A 83 34.14 0.74 -16.28
CA SER A 83 33.82 1.58 -17.45
C SER A 83 34.94 1.55 -18.49
N SER A 84 34.61 1.88 -19.74
CA SER A 84 35.59 2.10 -20.82
C SER A 84 36.11 3.54 -20.87
N ILE A 85 35.84 4.35 -19.84
CA ILE A 85 36.20 5.77 -19.77
C ILE A 85 37.71 5.90 -19.51
N PRO A 86 38.45 6.81 -20.17
CA PRO A 86 39.88 7.05 -19.90
C PRO A 86 40.20 7.41 -18.44
N ASP A 87 41.36 6.98 -17.95
CA ASP A 87 41.77 7.08 -16.55
C ASP A 87 41.73 8.52 -15.99
N ASP A 88 42.26 9.48 -16.76
CA ASP A 88 42.24 10.91 -16.45
C ASP A 88 40.82 11.45 -16.29
N VAL A 89 39.91 11.04 -17.18
CA VAL A 89 38.49 11.40 -17.12
C VAL A 89 37.80 10.74 -15.92
N ARG A 90 38.14 9.49 -15.59
CA ARG A 90 37.58 8.82 -14.40
C ARG A 90 37.99 9.52 -13.11
N ASP A 91 39.24 9.97 -13.02
CA ASP A 91 39.76 10.66 -11.84
C ASP A 91 39.15 12.05 -11.68
N ASP A 92 38.95 12.79 -12.78
CA ASP A 92 38.18 14.04 -12.77
C ASP A 92 36.71 13.80 -12.31
N ILE A 93 36.03 12.79 -12.86
CA ILE A 93 34.66 12.44 -12.45
C ILE A 93 34.61 12.08 -10.96
N ARG A 94 35.58 11.33 -10.42
CA ARG A 94 35.65 11.01 -8.98
C ARG A 94 35.80 12.28 -8.15
N SER A 95 36.71 13.18 -8.53
CA SER A 95 36.95 14.44 -7.85
C SER A 95 35.68 15.32 -7.80
N ARG A 96 34.98 15.46 -8.93
CA ARG A 96 33.70 16.17 -8.99
C ARG A 96 32.58 15.44 -8.24
N GLY A 97 32.59 14.11 -8.26
CA GLY A 97 31.68 13.26 -7.48
C GLY A 97 31.79 13.50 -5.97
N ILE A 98 33.00 13.68 -5.44
CA ILE A 98 33.20 14.03 -4.01
C ILE A 98 32.50 15.36 -3.70
N LYS A 99 32.74 16.40 -4.50
CA LYS A 99 32.12 17.73 -4.32
C LYS A 99 30.60 17.68 -4.44
N ALA A 100 30.07 16.88 -5.36
CA ALA A 100 28.65 16.68 -5.56
C ALA A 100 27.98 16.01 -4.34
N VAL A 101 28.62 14.98 -3.80
CA VAL A 101 28.14 14.28 -2.59
C VAL A 101 28.23 15.19 -1.36
N GLU A 102 29.29 15.99 -1.24
CA GLU A 102 29.41 17.00 -0.18
C GLU A 102 28.26 18.02 -0.24
N SER A 103 27.98 18.56 -1.44
CA SER A 103 26.84 19.46 -1.69
C SER A 103 25.50 18.82 -1.29
N TYR A 104 25.30 17.55 -1.65
CA TYR A 104 24.12 16.77 -1.28
C TYR A 104 23.99 16.63 0.25
N ILE A 105 25.07 16.23 0.95
CA ILE A 105 25.08 16.09 2.41
C ILE A 105 24.75 17.43 3.10
N ASN A 106 25.36 18.52 2.62
CA ASN A 106 25.14 19.87 3.18
C ASN A 106 23.68 20.32 3.02
N ALA A 107 23.04 20.02 1.87
CA ALA A 107 21.62 20.29 1.66
C ALA A 107 20.74 19.55 2.69
N PHE A 108 21.01 18.27 2.96
CA PHE A 108 20.30 17.52 3.99
C PHE A 108 20.51 18.07 5.39
N ARG A 109 21.73 18.51 5.72
CA ARG A 109 22.02 19.14 7.01
C ARG A 109 21.22 20.44 7.18
N LYS A 110 21.11 21.25 6.12
CA LYS A 110 20.26 22.45 6.10
C LYS A 110 18.79 22.10 6.36
N LEU A 111 18.26 21.11 5.64
CA LEU A 111 16.88 20.65 5.84
C LEU A 111 16.64 20.16 7.28
N LYS A 112 17.54 19.34 7.83
CA LYS A 112 17.44 18.84 9.21
C LYS A 112 17.38 20.00 10.21
N ASN A 113 18.28 20.97 10.07
CA ASN A 113 18.33 22.12 10.96
C ASN A 113 17.05 22.94 10.93
N TYR A 114 16.50 23.21 9.74
CA TYR A 114 15.22 23.90 9.60
C TYR A 114 14.07 23.10 10.21
N ILE A 115 13.99 21.78 9.96
CA ILE A 115 12.94 20.93 10.50
C ILE A 115 12.93 20.98 12.03
N ILE A 116 14.09 20.79 12.67
CA ILE A 116 14.20 20.74 14.14
C ILE A 116 13.91 22.10 14.76
N ASN A 117 14.55 23.15 14.25
CA ASN A 117 14.60 24.44 14.95
C ASN A 117 13.44 25.37 14.59
N GLU A 118 12.85 25.23 13.39
CA GLU A 118 11.83 26.16 12.90
C GLU A 118 10.50 25.46 12.62
N TYR A 119 10.48 24.31 11.94
CA TYR A 119 9.22 23.67 11.56
C TYR A 119 8.55 22.93 12.73
N MET A 120 9.27 22.03 13.40
CA MET A 120 8.74 21.18 14.48
C MET A 120 8.08 21.97 15.62
N PRO A 121 8.66 23.08 16.12
CA PRO A 121 8.02 23.91 17.16
C PRO A 121 6.65 24.46 16.73
N ASN A 122 6.50 24.74 15.43
CA ASN A 122 5.32 25.33 14.82
C ASN A 122 4.36 24.27 14.23
N THR A 123 4.57 22.98 14.48
CA THR A 123 3.63 21.92 14.08
C THR A 123 2.29 22.05 14.81
N ARG A 124 1.22 21.67 14.11
CA ARG A 124 -0.16 21.67 14.62
C ARG A 124 -0.28 20.80 15.87
N LYS A 125 -1.23 21.14 16.74
CA LYS A 125 -1.40 20.46 18.04
C LYS A 125 -2.49 19.39 17.99
N SER A 126 -3.53 19.58 17.18
CA SER A 126 -4.50 18.53 16.88
C SER A 126 -3.86 17.31 16.19
N TYR A 127 -4.44 16.13 16.39
CA TYR A 127 -4.10 14.92 15.63
C TYR A 127 -4.83 14.85 14.29
N GLY A 128 -6.07 15.34 14.23
CA GLY A 128 -6.87 15.45 13.00
C GLY A 128 -6.65 16.73 12.21
N VAL A 129 -7.02 16.73 10.93
CA VAL A 129 -6.85 17.90 10.04
C VAL A 129 -7.90 19.01 10.23
N MET A 130 -8.79 18.91 11.22
CA MET A 130 -9.86 19.88 11.46
C MET A 130 -9.34 21.29 11.79
N GLU A 131 -8.14 21.41 12.39
CA GLU A 131 -7.52 22.73 12.63
C GLU A 131 -7.15 23.45 11.32
N TRP A 132 -6.96 22.73 10.20
CA TRP A 132 -6.66 23.34 8.91
C TRP A 132 -7.90 23.95 8.25
N ASP A 133 -9.07 23.41 8.57
CA ASP A 133 -10.34 23.76 7.95
C ASP A 133 -11.50 23.44 8.91
N PRO A 134 -12.09 24.46 9.55
CA PRO A 134 -13.21 24.26 10.48
C PRO A 134 -14.49 23.78 9.78
N THR A 135 -14.54 23.80 8.44
CA THR A 135 -15.71 23.41 7.65
C THR A 135 -15.67 21.97 7.16
N ASP A 136 -14.70 21.15 7.61
CA ASP A 136 -14.44 19.75 7.19
C ASP A 136 -14.13 19.49 5.71
N ASN A 137 -14.25 20.50 4.85
CA ASN A 137 -14.12 20.40 3.39
C ASN A 137 -12.78 19.77 2.98
N TYR A 138 -11.70 20.08 3.68
CA TYR A 138 -10.39 19.47 3.47
C TYR A 138 -10.43 17.95 3.64
N TYR A 139 -10.98 17.44 4.76
CA TYR A 139 -11.05 15.99 5.00
C TYR A 139 -12.01 15.29 4.02
N ARG A 140 -13.15 15.92 3.69
CA ARG A 140 -14.04 15.43 2.63
C ARG A 140 -13.32 15.36 1.28
N ALA A 141 -12.46 16.32 0.96
CA ALA A 141 -11.65 16.30 -0.24
C ALA A 141 -10.59 15.19 -0.22
N CYS A 142 -9.96 14.91 0.94
CA CYS A 142 -9.08 13.75 1.12
C CYS A 142 -9.80 12.43 0.87
N LEU A 143 -10.98 12.23 1.48
CA LEU A 143 -11.81 11.04 1.26
C LEU A 143 -12.19 10.91 -0.21
N ARG A 144 -12.71 11.97 -0.84
CA ARG A 144 -13.06 11.93 -2.27
C ARG A 144 -11.87 11.59 -3.15
N TRP A 145 -10.67 12.08 -2.84
CA TRP A 145 -9.45 11.79 -3.60
C TRP A 145 -9.02 10.32 -3.50
N HIS A 146 -9.08 9.74 -2.30
CA HIS A 146 -8.71 8.34 -2.05
C HIS A 146 -9.77 7.34 -2.49
N LEU A 147 -11.03 7.65 -2.20
CA LEU A 147 -12.18 6.77 -2.37
C LEU A 147 -12.80 6.90 -3.75
N SER A 148 -12.65 8.04 -4.41
CA SER A 148 -13.30 8.38 -5.68
C SER A 148 -14.82 8.26 -5.68
N LEU A 149 -15.40 8.38 -4.48
CA LEU A 149 -16.82 8.38 -4.20
C LEU A 149 -17.18 9.69 -3.49
N ASN A 150 -18.43 10.12 -3.64
CA ASN A 150 -18.98 11.24 -2.88
C ASN A 150 -19.62 10.70 -1.59
N ILE A 151 -18.79 10.12 -0.73
CA ILE A 151 -19.19 9.57 0.57
C ILE A 151 -18.76 10.52 1.68
N THR A 152 -19.62 10.67 2.69
CA THR A 152 -19.38 11.53 3.84
C THR A 152 -18.50 10.84 4.90
N PRO A 153 -17.76 11.61 5.73
CA PRO A 153 -17.05 11.07 6.90
C PRO A 153 -17.94 10.21 7.80
N GLU A 154 -19.18 10.62 8.02
CA GLU A 154 -20.17 9.91 8.84
C GLU A 154 -20.52 8.56 8.23
N GLU A 155 -20.85 8.52 6.93
CA GLU A 155 -21.11 7.26 6.24
C GLU A 155 -19.91 6.31 6.29
N VAL A 156 -18.69 6.83 6.12
CA VAL A 156 -17.45 6.03 6.26
C VAL A 156 -17.34 5.48 7.70
N HIS A 157 -17.61 6.29 8.71
CA HIS A 157 -17.53 5.87 10.11
C HIS A 157 -18.56 4.78 10.43
N ASP A 158 -19.82 5.01 10.06
CA ASP A 158 -20.93 4.10 10.34
C ASP A 158 -20.79 2.76 9.62
N ILE A 159 -20.33 2.77 8.36
CA ILE A 159 -19.99 1.52 7.65
C ILE A 159 -18.86 0.80 8.37
N GLY A 160 -17.84 1.53 8.85
CA GLY A 160 -16.73 0.97 9.61
C GLY A 160 -17.19 0.27 10.87
N LEU A 161 -18.06 0.91 11.67
CA LEU A 161 -18.62 0.33 12.89
C LEU A 161 -19.41 -0.95 12.60
N LYS A 162 -20.28 -0.92 11.57
CA LYS A 162 -21.06 -2.10 11.16
C LYS A 162 -20.18 -3.27 10.70
N GLU A 163 -19.12 -2.98 9.93
CA GLU A 163 -18.19 -4.02 9.50
C GLU A 163 -17.36 -4.57 10.66
N VAL A 164 -16.92 -3.74 11.60
CA VAL A 164 -16.25 -4.19 12.82
C VAL A 164 -17.16 -5.14 13.62
N GLU A 165 -18.43 -4.80 13.79
CA GLU A 165 -19.41 -5.65 14.47
C GLU A 165 -19.62 -6.98 13.73
N ARG A 166 -19.89 -6.93 12.42
CA ARG A 166 -20.09 -8.13 11.59
C ARG A 166 -18.89 -9.08 11.65
N ILE A 167 -17.68 -8.55 11.50
CA ILE A 167 -16.46 -9.36 11.48
C ILE A 167 -16.19 -9.91 12.88
N SER A 168 -16.39 -9.12 13.95
CA SER A 168 -16.28 -9.60 15.34
C SER A 168 -17.23 -10.76 15.63
N GLY A 169 -18.44 -10.73 15.07
CA GLY A 169 -19.39 -11.85 15.10
C GLY A 169 -18.82 -13.12 14.48
N ASN A 170 -18.35 -13.03 13.23
CA ASN A 170 -17.74 -14.15 12.51
C ASN A 170 -16.51 -14.74 13.25
N MET A 171 -15.66 -13.86 13.80
CA MET A 171 -14.51 -14.30 14.59
C MET A 171 -14.94 -15.02 15.86
N SER A 172 -15.99 -14.53 16.53
CA SER A 172 -16.54 -15.18 17.73
C SER A 172 -17.08 -16.58 17.42
N GLU A 173 -17.65 -16.80 16.24
CA GLU A 173 -18.07 -18.14 15.79
C GLU A 173 -16.88 -19.08 15.61
N ILE A 174 -15.78 -18.62 15.01
CA ILE A 174 -14.55 -19.41 14.88
C ILE A 174 -13.97 -19.76 16.26
N VAL A 175 -13.90 -18.79 17.17
CA VAL A 175 -13.42 -19.01 18.55
C VAL A 175 -14.23 -20.12 19.23
N LYS A 176 -15.55 -20.12 19.05
CA LYS A 176 -16.44 -21.19 19.58
C LYS A 176 -16.16 -22.54 18.91
N LYS A 177 -16.00 -22.60 17.59
CA LYS A 177 -15.66 -23.84 16.86
C LYS A 177 -14.35 -24.46 17.33
N LEU A 178 -13.37 -23.62 17.65
CA LEU A 178 -12.07 -24.02 18.19
C LEU A 178 -12.10 -24.37 19.69
N GLY A 179 -13.26 -24.29 20.35
CA GLY A 179 -13.43 -24.68 21.74
C GLY A 179 -12.81 -23.73 22.77
N PHE A 180 -12.48 -22.49 22.39
CA PHE A 180 -11.88 -21.52 23.31
C PHE A 180 -12.96 -20.82 24.16
N SER A 181 -12.85 -20.95 25.48
CA SER A 181 -13.74 -20.33 26.46
C SER A 181 -13.31 -18.89 26.79
N GLY A 182 -13.57 -17.95 25.87
CA GLY A 182 -13.26 -16.54 26.10
C GLY A 182 -13.63 -15.61 24.95
N SER A 183 -13.20 -14.36 25.04
CA SER A 183 -13.42 -13.35 23.98
C SER A 183 -12.43 -13.54 22.81
N VAL A 184 -12.75 -12.96 21.65
CA VAL A 184 -11.85 -12.88 20.50
C VAL A 184 -10.50 -12.26 20.87
N LYS A 185 -10.49 -11.20 21.69
CA LYS A 185 -9.26 -10.59 22.22
C LYS A 185 -8.44 -11.56 23.07
N GLY A 186 -9.10 -12.33 23.94
CA GLY A 186 -8.47 -13.38 24.73
C GLY A 186 -7.88 -14.49 23.84
N PHE A 187 -8.61 -14.88 22.79
CA PHE A 187 -8.16 -15.86 21.81
C PHE A 187 -6.92 -15.39 21.07
N PHE A 188 -6.91 -14.15 20.55
CA PHE A 188 -5.71 -13.59 19.92
C PHE A 188 -4.50 -13.56 20.86
N LYS A 189 -4.69 -13.20 22.13
CA LYS A 189 -3.61 -13.25 23.12
C LYS A 189 -3.06 -14.68 23.32
N SER A 190 -3.92 -15.69 23.26
CA SER A 190 -3.46 -17.09 23.29
C SER A 190 -2.65 -17.45 22.03
N LEU A 191 -3.11 -17.02 20.84
CA LEU A 191 -2.40 -17.26 19.58
C LEU A 191 -1.02 -16.59 19.53
N LEU A 192 -0.83 -15.45 20.19
CA LEU A 192 0.48 -14.78 20.26
C LEU A 192 1.54 -15.59 21.02
N ASN A 193 1.13 -16.48 21.93
CA ASN A 193 2.03 -17.29 22.75
C ASN A 193 2.12 -18.75 22.28
N ASP A 194 1.42 -19.10 21.21
CA ASP A 194 1.36 -20.46 20.70
C ASP A 194 2.44 -20.70 19.63
N SER A 195 3.49 -21.43 20.02
CA SER A 195 4.64 -21.71 19.16
C SER A 195 4.31 -22.48 17.89
N ARG A 196 3.13 -23.09 17.78
CA ARG A 196 2.68 -23.78 16.54
C ARG A 196 2.52 -22.81 15.36
N PHE A 197 2.30 -21.52 15.63
CA PHE A 197 2.06 -20.51 14.60
C PHE A 197 3.26 -19.65 14.27
N TYR A 198 4.42 -19.88 14.87
CA TYR A 198 5.61 -19.08 14.64
C TYR A 198 6.82 -19.97 14.37
N SER A 199 7.71 -19.47 13.53
CA SER A 199 9.01 -20.10 13.26
C SER A 199 10.10 -19.06 13.40
N ASN A 200 11.22 -19.43 14.02
CA ASN A 200 12.45 -18.64 13.98
C ASN A 200 13.26 -18.86 12.70
N ASP A 201 12.92 -19.89 11.92
CA ASP A 201 13.58 -20.19 10.66
C ASP A 201 12.95 -19.37 9.52
N SER A 202 13.68 -18.32 9.13
CA SER A 202 13.29 -17.45 8.01
C SER A 202 13.23 -18.19 6.67
N GLU A 203 14.06 -19.22 6.46
CA GLU A 203 13.99 -20.00 5.22
C GLU A 203 12.72 -20.87 5.20
N HIS A 204 12.38 -21.48 6.33
CA HIS A 204 11.13 -22.22 6.46
C HIS A 204 9.91 -21.35 6.12
N ILE A 205 9.82 -20.13 6.67
CA ILE A 205 8.70 -19.21 6.37
C ILE A 205 8.68 -18.86 4.87
N LEU A 206 9.83 -18.59 4.26
CA LEU A 206 9.91 -18.27 2.83
C LEU A 206 9.42 -19.45 1.96
N GLN A 207 9.75 -20.68 2.32
CA GLN A 207 9.28 -21.87 1.60
C GLN A 207 7.78 -22.10 1.79
N LEU A 208 7.22 -21.84 2.99
CA LEU A 208 5.77 -21.86 3.20
C LEU A 208 5.04 -20.87 2.29
N VAL A 209 5.56 -19.64 2.17
CA VAL A 209 4.98 -18.61 1.28
C VAL A 209 5.05 -19.06 -0.19
N LYS A 210 6.18 -19.61 -0.65
CA LYS A 210 6.31 -20.16 -2.01
C LYS A 210 5.29 -21.27 -2.26
N LYS A 211 5.14 -22.20 -1.32
CA LYS A 211 4.15 -23.29 -1.40
C LYS A 211 2.73 -22.75 -1.49
N ILE A 212 2.38 -21.76 -0.67
CA ILE A 212 1.07 -21.11 -0.72
C ILE A 212 0.81 -20.51 -2.10
N VAL A 213 1.74 -19.70 -2.60
CA VAL A 213 1.58 -19.02 -3.88
C VAL A 213 1.49 -20.00 -5.06
N PHE A 214 2.49 -20.86 -5.23
CA PHE A 214 2.67 -21.65 -6.45
C PHE A 214 1.95 -23.00 -6.43
N GLU A 215 1.72 -23.60 -5.26
CA GLU A 215 1.09 -24.93 -5.16
C GLU A 215 -0.37 -24.88 -4.71
N ARG A 216 -0.77 -23.88 -3.92
CA ARG A 216 -2.17 -23.74 -3.43
C ARG A 216 -2.98 -22.77 -4.28
N ILE A 217 -2.49 -21.54 -4.48
CA ILE A 217 -3.26 -20.48 -5.14
C ILE A 217 -3.23 -20.60 -6.67
N GLU A 218 -2.05 -20.67 -7.27
CA GLU A 218 -1.89 -20.64 -8.74
C GLU A 218 -2.75 -21.66 -9.49
N PRO A 219 -2.87 -22.94 -9.06
CA PRO A 219 -3.70 -23.93 -9.76
C PRO A 219 -5.19 -23.60 -9.81
N LYS A 220 -5.67 -22.71 -8.94
CA LYS A 220 -7.09 -22.29 -8.88
C LYS A 220 -7.38 -21.10 -9.79
N LEU A 221 -6.37 -20.37 -10.28
CA LEU A 221 -6.57 -19.08 -10.96
C LEU A 221 -7.43 -19.19 -12.22
N SER A 222 -7.26 -20.21 -13.05
CA SER A 222 -7.99 -20.34 -14.33
C SER A 222 -9.50 -20.55 -14.16
N SER A 223 -9.95 -20.99 -12.99
CA SER A 223 -11.37 -21.11 -12.64
C SER A 223 -12.01 -19.75 -12.32
N TYR A 224 -11.21 -18.76 -11.92
CA TYR A 224 -11.67 -17.44 -11.46
C TYR A 224 -11.23 -16.29 -12.35
N PHE A 225 -10.25 -16.49 -13.24
CA PHE A 225 -9.70 -15.47 -14.12
C PHE A 225 -9.54 -15.99 -15.54
N LYS A 226 -9.67 -15.10 -16.52
CA LYS A 226 -9.47 -15.41 -17.95
C LYS A 226 -8.46 -14.43 -18.55
N ASP A 227 -7.80 -14.83 -19.63
CA ASP A 227 -6.82 -13.98 -20.34
C ASP A 227 -5.66 -13.53 -19.44
N ILE A 228 -5.24 -14.39 -18.51
CA ILE A 228 -4.16 -14.12 -17.55
C ILE A 228 -2.84 -13.91 -18.31
N PRO A 229 -2.21 -12.73 -18.23
CA PRO A 229 -0.92 -12.50 -18.86
C PRO A 229 0.18 -13.38 -18.25
N LYS A 230 1.09 -13.88 -19.08
CA LYS A 230 2.24 -14.69 -18.62
C LYS A 230 3.38 -13.78 -18.19
N VAL A 231 3.32 -13.26 -16.97
CA VAL A 231 4.39 -12.46 -16.35
C VAL A 231 4.87 -13.19 -15.08
N PRO A 232 6.17 -13.46 -14.92
CA PRO A 232 6.65 -14.23 -13.77
C PRO A 232 6.52 -13.49 -12.44
N LEU A 233 6.33 -14.27 -11.37
CA LEU A 233 6.34 -13.84 -9.97
C LEU A 233 7.47 -14.54 -9.22
N SER A 234 8.18 -13.80 -8.38
CA SER A 234 9.20 -14.31 -7.45
C SER A 234 8.79 -14.02 -6.01
N VAL A 235 9.24 -14.87 -5.08
CA VAL A 235 9.07 -14.67 -3.63
C VAL A 235 10.44 -14.55 -2.99
N GLN A 236 10.70 -13.44 -2.29
CA GLN A 236 12.03 -13.10 -1.76
C GLN A 236 11.95 -12.52 -0.34
N LYS A 237 13.07 -12.58 0.39
CA LYS A 237 13.23 -11.90 1.68
C LYS A 237 13.37 -10.40 1.42
N SER A 238 12.73 -9.57 2.23
CA SER A 238 12.94 -8.12 2.18
C SER A 238 14.38 -7.78 2.54
N GLY A 239 15.00 -6.85 1.80
CA GLY A 239 16.30 -6.28 2.15
C GLY A 239 16.21 -5.13 3.16
N VAL A 240 14.99 -4.73 3.55
CA VAL A 240 14.72 -3.64 4.48
C VAL A 240 13.72 -4.08 5.55
N ASP A 241 13.94 -3.61 6.77
CA ASP A 241 13.08 -3.88 7.91
C ASP A 241 11.93 -2.85 7.96
N ASP A 242 10.83 -3.17 7.25
CA ASP A 242 9.63 -2.33 7.11
C ASP A 242 8.35 -3.20 7.23
N LEU A 243 7.39 -3.07 6.31
CA LEU A 243 6.15 -3.85 6.29
C LEU A 243 6.39 -5.37 6.28
N THR A 244 5.50 -6.13 6.93
CA THR A 244 5.55 -7.59 7.00
C THR A 244 5.65 -8.25 5.62
N ALA A 245 4.91 -7.73 4.64
CA ALA A 245 5.00 -8.12 3.25
C ALA A 245 4.79 -6.91 2.33
N SER A 246 5.34 -6.97 1.13
CA SER A 246 5.09 -5.96 0.10
C SER A 246 5.29 -6.52 -1.31
N TYR A 247 4.49 -6.01 -2.25
CA TYR A 247 4.65 -6.31 -3.67
C TYR A 247 5.47 -5.25 -4.42
N LYS A 248 6.46 -5.71 -5.19
CA LYS A 248 7.14 -4.94 -6.23
C LYS A 248 6.59 -5.30 -7.61
N SER A 249 6.08 -4.29 -8.32
CA SER A 249 5.64 -4.39 -9.71
C SER A 249 6.68 -5.01 -10.64
N ALA A 250 6.21 -5.92 -11.51
CA ALA A 250 7.00 -6.45 -12.62
C ALA A 250 7.36 -5.34 -13.62
N SER A 251 8.47 -5.52 -14.34
CA SER A 251 8.86 -4.69 -15.48
C SER A 251 9.05 -5.56 -16.72
N LYS A 252 9.52 -4.99 -17.83
CA LYS A 252 9.80 -5.75 -19.05
C LYS A 252 10.89 -6.81 -18.81
N ASP A 253 11.87 -6.49 -17.97
CA ASP A 253 13.10 -7.28 -17.79
C ASP A 253 13.17 -7.94 -16.40
N GLU A 254 12.28 -7.58 -15.47
CA GLU A 254 12.26 -8.12 -14.11
C GLU A 254 10.88 -8.69 -13.72
N PRO A 255 10.84 -9.82 -13.00
CA PRO A 255 9.59 -10.38 -12.50
C PRO A 255 8.94 -9.46 -11.46
N GLY A 256 7.65 -9.67 -11.21
CA GLY A 256 7.05 -9.15 -9.99
C GLY A 256 7.64 -9.85 -8.77
N ILE A 257 7.77 -9.16 -7.64
CA ILE A 257 8.38 -9.76 -6.44
C ILE A 257 7.45 -9.57 -5.25
N LEU A 258 7.09 -10.66 -4.59
CA LEU A 258 6.54 -10.65 -3.23
C LEU A 258 7.71 -10.67 -2.25
N PHE A 259 7.90 -9.56 -1.53
CA PHE A 259 8.85 -9.48 -0.42
C PHE A 259 8.18 -9.83 0.89
N ILE A 260 8.86 -10.63 1.72
CA ILE A 260 8.46 -10.93 3.10
C ILE A 260 9.55 -10.39 4.05
N ASN A 261 9.17 -9.56 5.01
CA ASN A 261 10.08 -9.08 6.04
C ASN A 261 10.29 -10.18 7.09
N LEU A 262 11.52 -10.67 7.16
CA LEU A 262 11.95 -11.72 8.08
C LEU A 262 13.08 -11.27 9.02
N PHE A 263 13.24 -9.95 9.23
CA PHE A 263 14.14 -9.43 10.27
C PHE A 263 13.65 -9.82 11.68
N ARG A 264 12.33 -10.00 11.84
CA ARG A 264 11.67 -10.50 13.06
C ARG A 264 10.69 -11.63 12.69
N PRO A 265 11.17 -12.85 12.44
CA PRO A 265 10.33 -13.93 11.90
C PRO A 265 9.23 -14.37 12.87
N LEU A 266 9.41 -14.17 14.19
CA LEU A 266 8.37 -14.41 15.20
C LEU A 266 7.21 -13.41 15.16
N GLU A 267 7.32 -12.31 14.41
CA GLU A 267 6.19 -11.39 14.18
C GLU A 267 5.33 -11.85 12.99
N VAL A 268 5.75 -12.89 12.26
CA VAL A 268 5.04 -13.44 11.10
C VAL A 268 4.33 -14.73 11.49
N SER A 269 3.03 -14.66 11.77
CA SER A 269 2.25 -15.85 12.09
C SER A 269 1.90 -16.66 10.84
N THR A 270 2.01 -17.99 10.91
CA THR A 270 1.76 -18.88 9.77
C THR A 270 0.30 -18.84 9.30
N PHE A 271 -0.65 -18.68 10.23
CA PHE A 271 -2.08 -18.54 9.91
C PHE A 271 -2.42 -17.25 9.13
N ALA A 272 -1.53 -16.26 9.14
CA ALA A 272 -1.67 -15.01 8.38
C ALA A 272 -1.09 -15.09 6.96
N LEU A 273 -0.36 -16.15 6.61
CA LEU A 273 0.36 -16.20 5.33
C LEU A 273 -0.57 -16.29 4.13
N MET A 274 -1.65 -17.08 4.21
CA MET A 274 -2.62 -17.22 3.11
C MET A 274 -3.26 -15.87 2.69
N PRO A 275 -3.88 -15.08 3.59
CA PRO A 275 -4.43 -13.78 3.21
C PRO A 275 -3.34 -12.81 2.72
N ILE A 276 -2.14 -12.82 3.29
CA ILE A 276 -1.01 -12.01 2.78
C ILE A 276 -0.68 -12.36 1.33
N CYS A 277 -0.58 -13.65 1.00
CA CYS A 277 -0.26 -14.11 -0.36
C CYS A 277 -1.37 -13.73 -1.34
N LEU A 278 -2.64 -13.85 -0.93
CA LEU A 278 -3.78 -13.44 -1.74
C LEU A 278 -3.79 -11.94 -2.01
N HIS A 279 -3.41 -11.12 -1.02
CA HIS A 279 -3.37 -9.66 -1.13
C HIS A 279 -2.23 -9.14 -2.00
N GLU A 280 -1.00 -9.55 -1.69
CA GLU A 280 0.21 -8.98 -2.29
C GLU A 280 0.59 -9.65 -3.62
N ALA A 281 0.30 -10.94 -3.77
CA ALA A 281 0.68 -11.71 -4.96
C ALA A 281 -0.55 -11.98 -5.85
N ILE A 282 -1.00 -13.23 -5.89
CA ILE A 282 -2.07 -13.71 -6.75
C ILE A 282 -3.25 -14.13 -5.86
N PRO A 283 -4.50 -13.77 -6.19
CA PRO A 283 -4.92 -12.92 -7.31
C PRO A 283 -4.87 -11.40 -7.02
N GLY A 284 -4.21 -10.96 -5.96
CA GLY A 284 -4.13 -9.55 -5.55
C GLY A 284 -3.24 -8.65 -6.41
N HIS A 285 -2.29 -7.94 -5.79
CA HIS A 285 -1.53 -6.87 -6.44
C HIS A 285 -0.69 -7.32 -7.64
N HIS A 286 -0.08 -8.50 -7.59
CA HIS A 286 0.65 -9.02 -8.75
C HIS A 286 -0.28 -9.20 -9.94
N LEU A 287 -1.40 -9.89 -9.75
CA LEU A 287 -2.34 -10.13 -10.84
C LEU A 287 -2.92 -8.82 -11.40
N GLN A 288 -3.33 -7.90 -10.52
CA GLN A 288 -3.81 -6.58 -10.94
C GLN A 288 -2.78 -5.81 -11.77
N HIS A 289 -1.50 -5.86 -11.36
CA HIS A 289 -0.41 -5.19 -12.07
C HIS A 289 -0.18 -5.80 -13.45
N ILE A 290 -0.18 -7.13 -13.58
CA ILE A 290 0.13 -7.75 -14.87
C ILE A 290 -0.99 -7.54 -15.91
N TYR A 291 -2.26 -7.47 -15.50
CA TYR A 291 -3.34 -7.02 -16.39
C TYR A 291 -3.12 -5.56 -16.84
N THR A 292 -2.77 -4.67 -15.90
CA THR A 292 -2.49 -3.26 -16.21
C THR A 292 -1.32 -3.12 -17.19
N MET A 293 -0.23 -3.86 -16.97
CA MET A 293 0.96 -3.85 -17.82
C MET A 293 0.65 -4.28 -19.26
N ASN A 294 -0.24 -5.26 -19.43
CA ASN A 294 -0.61 -5.85 -20.72
C ASN A 294 -1.88 -5.24 -21.33
N ALA A 295 -2.51 -4.25 -20.67
CA ALA A 295 -3.69 -3.60 -21.19
C ALA A 295 -3.37 -2.78 -22.45
N SER A 296 -4.30 -2.79 -23.41
CA SER A 296 -4.24 -1.94 -24.61
C SER A 296 -4.69 -0.51 -24.26
N LEU A 297 -3.88 0.16 -23.43
CA LEU A 297 -4.14 1.51 -22.92
C LEU A 297 -2.91 2.41 -23.15
N PRO A 298 -3.13 3.73 -23.30
CA PRO A 298 -2.03 4.70 -23.31
C PRO A 298 -1.13 4.58 -22.08
N GLU A 299 0.17 4.85 -22.22
CA GLU A 299 1.15 4.70 -21.13
C GLU A 299 0.77 5.48 -19.86
N PHE A 300 0.20 6.69 -19.98
CA PHE A 300 -0.22 7.50 -18.83
C PHE A 300 -1.38 6.88 -18.03
N ARG A 301 -2.14 5.94 -18.62
CA ARG A 301 -3.18 5.16 -17.94
C ARG A 301 -2.60 3.95 -17.20
N LYS A 302 -1.49 3.40 -17.70
CA LYS A 302 -0.82 2.24 -17.11
C LYS A 302 0.15 2.64 -16.01
N LYS A 303 0.77 3.82 -16.13
CA LYS A 303 1.74 4.36 -15.17
C LYS A 303 1.05 5.33 -14.22
N SER A 304 0.98 4.96 -12.94
CA SER A 304 0.50 5.87 -11.89
C SER A 304 1.60 6.85 -11.49
N ILE A 305 1.22 8.11 -11.26
CA ILE A 305 2.09 9.10 -10.63
C ILE A 305 2.03 8.85 -9.12
N LEU A 306 3.07 8.21 -8.56
CA LEU A 306 3.16 7.86 -7.15
C LEU A 306 3.60 9.06 -6.30
N LEU A 307 2.70 10.03 -6.12
CA LEU A 307 2.89 11.13 -5.16
C LEU A 307 2.12 10.82 -3.88
N PHE A 308 2.86 10.39 -2.86
CA PHE A 308 2.35 10.01 -1.53
C PHE A 308 2.21 11.19 -0.56
N TYR A 309 2.37 12.42 -1.04
CA TYR A 309 2.40 13.65 -0.25
C TYR A 309 1.57 14.74 -0.93
N ASN A 310 1.18 15.77 -0.17
CA ASN A 310 0.25 16.83 -0.59
C ASN A 310 -1.16 16.31 -0.92
N ILE A 311 -1.75 15.55 0.00
CA ILE A 311 -3.13 15.06 -0.14
C ILE A 311 -4.11 16.21 0.13
N PRO A 312 -5.27 16.28 -0.52
CA PRO A 312 -5.53 15.68 -1.84
C PRO A 312 -4.66 16.36 -2.91
N ASN A 313 -4.21 15.59 -3.89
CA ASN A 313 -3.37 16.09 -5.00
C ASN A 313 -4.16 16.11 -6.33
N TRP A 314 -3.63 16.78 -7.35
CA TRP A 314 -4.21 16.80 -8.70
C TRP A 314 -4.34 15.41 -9.34
N PHE A 315 -3.39 14.52 -9.07
CA PHE A 315 -3.41 13.16 -9.62
C PHE A 315 -4.00 12.19 -8.60
N PRO A 316 -5.07 11.44 -8.92
CA PRO A 316 -5.65 10.46 -8.02
C PRO A 316 -4.72 9.27 -7.82
N PHE A 317 -4.55 8.85 -6.57
CA PHE A 317 -3.74 7.68 -6.22
C PHE A 317 -4.48 6.35 -6.43
N TYR A 318 -5.80 6.39 -6.72
CA TYR A 318 -6.69 5.23 -6.90
C TYR A 318 -6.59 4.20 -5.76
N SER A 319 -6.38 4.67 -4.51
CA SER A 319 -6.20 3.80 -3.34
C SER A 319 -7.33 2.79 -3.22
N ALA A 320 -8.59 3.23 -3.34
CA ALA A 320 -9.70 2.34 -3.09
C ALA A 320 -9.85 1.23 -4.14
N PHE A 321 -9.50 1.48 -5.39
CA PHE A 321 -9.46 0.42 -6.39
C PHE A 321 -8.32 -0.58 -6.13
N GLN A 322 -7.12 -0.08 -5.85
CA GLN A 322 -5.94 -0.92 -5.66
C GLN A 322 -6.05 -1.79 -4.41
N GLU A 323 -6.30 -1.14 -3.28
CA GLU A 323 -6.35 -1.77 -1.97
C GLU A 323 -7.65 -2.55 -1.77
N GLY A 324 -8.75 -2.06 -2.36
CA GLY A 324 -10.01 -2.79 -2.40
C GLY A 324 -9.91 -4.10 -3.18
N TRP A 325 -9.15 -4.13 -4.27
CA TRP A 325 -8.89 -5.37 -5.01
C TRP A 325 -8.05 -6.36 -4.20
N GLY A 326 -7.01 -5.88 -3.50
CA GLY A 326 -6.20 -6.71 -2.61
C GLY A 326 -7.06 -7.36 -1.53
N LEU A 327 -7.89 -6.57 -0.84
CA LEU A 327 -8.77 -7.08 0.20
C LEU A 327 -9.91 -7.96 -0.35
N TYR A 328 -10.42 -7.66 -1.55
CA TYR A 328 -11.37 -8.53 -2.25
C TYR A 328 -10.75 -9.89 -2.60
N SER A 329 -9.47 -9.91 -2.93
CA SER A 329 -8.73 -11.15 -3.23
C SER A 329 -8.55 -12.03 -2.00
N GLU A 330 -8.41 -11.44 -0.82
CA GLU A 330 -8.46 -12.19 0.45
C GLU A 330 -9.83 -12.86 0.64
N TYR A 331 -10.92 -12.10 0.46
CA TYR A 331 -12.27 -12.66 0.50
C TYR A 331 -12.47 -13.79 -0.53
N LEU A 332 -11.98 -13.60 -1.76
CA LEU A 332 -12.08 -14.60 -2.83
C LEU A 332 -11.39 -15.92 -2.46
N GLY A 333 -10.37 -15.88 -1.60
CA GLY A 333 -9.71 -17.08 -1.08
C GLY A 333 -10.66 -18.07 -0.39
N GLU A 334 -11.73 -17.58 0.25
CA GLU A 334 -12.76 -18.42 0.85
C GLU A 334 -13.55 -19.19 -0.21
N GLU A 335 -14.00 -18.49 -1.26
CA GLU A 335 -14.73 -19.11 -2.37
C GLU A 335 -13.86 -20.07 -3.18
N MET A 336 -12.55 -19.77 -3.29
CA MET A 336 -11.56 -20.65 -3.90
C MET A 336 -11.27 -21.91 -3.07
N GLY A 337 -11.75 -21.97 -1.82
CA GLY A 337 -11.50 -23.08 -0.89
C GLY A 337 -10.04 -23.16 -0.43
N LEU A 338 -9.38 -22.01 -0.29
CA LEU A 338 -7.95 -21.94 0.02
C LEU A 338 -7.65 -21.93 1.52
N TYR A 339 -8.58 -21.49 2.36
CA TYR A 339 -8.41 -21.52 3.81
C TYR A 339 -8.70 -22.93 4.33
N GLU A 340 -7.66 -23.64 4.76
CA GLU A 340 -7.73 -25.07 5.08
C GLU A 340 -8.29 -25.35 6.49
N ASN A 341 -8.25 -24.37 7.37
CA ASN A 341 -8.69 -24.51 8.75
C ASN A 341 -9.17 -23.18 9.34
N ASP A 342 -9.82 -23.30 10.51
CA ASP A 342 -10.37 -22.18 11.26
C ASP A 342 -9.32 -21.16 11.72
N TYR A 343 -8.04 -21.55 11.88
CA TYR A 343 -6.96 -20.60 12.19
C TYR A 343 -6.59 -19.74 10.99
N GLU A 344 -6.48 -20.31 9.78
CA GLU A 344 -6.25 -19.52 8.56
C GLU A 344 -7.44 -18.59 8.28
N MET A 345 -8.68 -19.05 8.54
CA MET A 345 -9.87 -18.19 8.49
C MET A 345 -9.84 -17.06 9.53
N MET A 346 -9.40 -17.35 10.76
CA MET A 346 -9.15 -16.30 11.76
C MET A 346 -8.08 -15.32 11.30
N GLY A 347 -7.04 -15.81 10.62
CA GLY A 347 -6.04 -14.99 9.95
C GLY A 347 -6.68 -14.02 8.97
N ARG A 348 -7.48 -14.52 8.03
CA ARG A 348 -8.20 -13.63 7.09
C ARG A 348 -9.03 -12.57 7.83
N TYR A 349 -9.83 -12.97 8.82
CA TYR A 349 -10.67 -12.02 9.55
C TYR A 349 -9.86 -11.01 10.37
N SER A 350 -8.66 -11.36 10.85
CA SER A 350 -7.79 -10.40 11.53
C SER A 350 -7.29 -9.30 10.58
N PHE A 351 -7.01 -9.63 9.32
CA PHE A 351 -6.71 -8.63 8.29
C PHE A 351 -7.95 -7.82 7.92
N GLU A 352 -9.11 -8.46 7.77
CA GLU A 352 -10.37 -7.80 7.41
C GLU A 352 -10.81 -6.79 8.48
N ILE A 353 -10.81 -7.17 9.76
CA ILE A 353 -11.23 -6.29 10.87
C ILE A 353 -10.26 -5.12 11.05
N LEU A 354 -8.96 -5.31 10.78
CA LEU A 354 -7.99 -4.22 10.74
C LEU A 354 -8.40 -3.16 9.70
N ARG A 355 -8.82 -3.57 8.50
CA ARG A 355 -9.26 -2.62 7.46
C ARG A 355 -10.61 -1.98 7.76
N ALA A 356 -11.50 -2.65 8.49
CA ALA A 356 -12.73 -2.05 8.99
C ALA A 356 -12.44 -1.01 10.10
N ALA A 357 -11.60 -1.36 11.07
CA ALA A 357 -11.20 -0.46 12.16
C ALA A 357 -10.47 0.80 11.65
N ARG A 358 -9.70 0.68 10.56
CA ARG A 358 -9.10 1.83 9.84
C ARG A 358 -10.13 2.90 9.45
N MET A 359 -11.34 2.50 9.03
CA MET A 359 -12.39 3.45 8.66
C MET A 359 -12.84 4.28 9.86
N VAL A 360 -13.08 3.61 11.00
CA VAL A 360 -13.54 4.20 12.25
C VAL A 360 -12.47 5.11 12.85
N VAL A 361 -11.21 4.67 12.82
CA VAL A 361 -10.09 5.40 13.40
C VAL A 361 -9.71 6.62 12.57
N ASP A 362 -9.66 6.51 11.25
CA ASP A 362 -9.30 7.64 10.37
C ASP A 362 -10.34 8.76 10.47
N THR A 363 -11.63 8.42 10.36
CA THR A 363 -12.73 9.38 10.59
C THR A 363 -12.78 9.85 12.04
N GLY A 364 -12.49 8.96 12.99
CA GLY A 364 -12.36 9.27 14.41
C GLY A 364 -11.37 10.40 14.64
N ILE A 365 -10.16 10.31 14.08
CA ILE A 365 -9.11 11.31 14.22
C ILE A 365 -9.46 12.59 13.47
N HIS A 366 -9.82 12.47 12.18
CA HIS A 366 -9.89 13.62 11.26
C HIS A 366 -11.24 14.34 11.23
N TYR A 367 -12.30 13.73 11.74
CA TYR A 367 -13.65 14.29 11.75
C TYR A 367 -14.26 14.38 13.16
N TYR A 368 -14.07 13.36 13.99
CA TYR A 368 -14.61 13.32 15.37
C TYR A 368 -13.63 13.75 16.45
N GLY A 369 -12.42 14.20 16.08
CA GLY A 369 -11.43 14.72 17.02
C GLY A 369 -10.90 13.73 18.06
N TRP A 370 -10.83 12.44 17.73
CA TRP A 370 -10.24 11.45 18.61
C TRP A 370 -8.78 11.79 18.91
N SER A 371 -8.39 11.59 20.17
CA SER A 371 -7.00 11.60 20.56
C SER A 371 -6.27 10.39 19.97
N ARG A 372 -4.94 10.49 19.88
CA ARG A 372 -4.08 9.36 19.51
C ARG A 372 -4.28 8.15 20.43
N ASP A 373 -4.43 8.37 21.74
CA ASP A 373 -4.62 7.29 22.71
C ASP A 373 -5.96 6.57 22.50
N LYS A 374 -7.04 7.32 22.23
CA LYS A 374 -8.35 6.73 21.90
C LYS A 374 -8.28 5.89 20.62
N ALA A 375 -7.56 6.37 19.60
CA ALA A 375 -7.33 5.62 18.36
C ALA A 375 -6.52 4.33 18.59
N ILE A 376 -5.47 4.40 19.42
CA ILE A 376 -4.66 3.23 19.81
C ILE A 376 -5.51 2.23 20.59
N GLU A 377 -6.30 2.69 21.56
CA GLU A 377 -7.19 1.85 22.36
C GLU A 377 -8.21 1.13 21.48
N TYR A 378 -8.86 1.85 20.56
CA TYR A 378 -9.81 1.27 19.63
C TYR A 378 -9.18 0.15 18.79
N MET A 379 -8.02 0.40 18.17
CA MET A 379 -7.29 -0.61 17.39
C MET A 379 -6.87 -1.82 18.24
N THR A 380 -6.45 -1.58 19.48
CA THR A 380 -6.03 -2.63 20.44
C THR A 380 -7.20 -3.53 20.85
N ASN A 381 -8.43 -3.01 20.83
CA ASN A 381 -9.61 -3.78 21.22
C ASN A 381 -10.11 -4.72 20.13
N TYR A 382 -9.87 -4.41 18.84
CA TYR A 382 -10.41 -5.18 17.72
C TYR A 382 -9.37 -5.96 16.91
N THR A 383 -8.08 -5.63 17.02
CA THR A 383 -7.03 -6.26 16.21
C THR A 383 -6.08 -7.11 17.05
N ASN A 384 -5.35 -8.03 16.40
CA ASN A 384 -4.31 -8.85 17.03
C ASN A 384 -2.90 -8.25 16.89
N LEU A 385 -2.80 -6.99 16.47
CA LEU A 385 -1.53 -6.32 16.21
C LEU A 385 -0.79 -6.02 17.51
N GLY A 386 0.54 -6.11 17.47
CA GLY A 386 1.40 -5.69 18.58
C GLY A 386 1.34 -4.17 18.83
N PRO A 387 1.64 -3.69 20.05
CA PRO A 387 1.57 -2.27 20.39
C PRO A 387 2.41 -1.35 19.49
N GLY A 388 3.61 -1.79 19.10
CA GLY A 388 4.49 -1.03 18.19
C GLY A 388 3.87 -0.86 16.79
N THR A 389 3.28 -1.92 16.24
CA THR A 389 2.58 -1.88 14.95
C THR A 389 1.36 -0.99 14.99
N ILE A 390 0.53 -1.10 16.05
CA ILE A 390 -0.64 -0.21 16.23
C ILE A 390 -0.19 1.26 16.28
N THR A 391 0.84 1.55 17.06
CA THR A 391 1.37 2.92 17.22
C THR A 391 1.82 3.50 15.88
N ASN A 392 2.58 2.73 15.10
CA ASN A 392 3.04 3.15 13.77
C ASN A 392 1.87 3.35 12.79
N GLU A 393 0.86 2.50 12.83
CA GLU A 393 -0.34 2.63 12.00
C GLU A 393 -1.15 3.88 12.37
N ILE A 394 -1.34 4.18 13.66
CA ILE A 394 -2.00 5.42 14.09
C ILE A 394 -1.21 6.66 13.65
N ASP A 395 0.11 6.66 13.81
CA ASP A 395 0.96 7.78 13.36
C ASP A 395 0.88 7.97 11.84
N ARG A 396 0.77 6.87 11.08
CA ARG A 396 0.50 6.91 9.64
C ARG A 396 -0.87 7.54 9.35
N TYR A 397 -1.94 7.16 10.06
CA TYR A 397 -3.28 7.70 9.81
C TYR A 397 -3.35 9.20 10.14
N ILE A 398 -2.66 9.66 11.18
CA ILE A 398 -2.50 11.09 11.50
C ILE A 398 -1.80 11.84 10.37
N THR A 399 -0.83 11.19 9.73
CA THR A 399 -0.01 11.77 8.65
C THR A 399 -0.72 11.77 7.30
N TRP A 400 -1.57 10.78 7.05
CA TRP A 400 -2.14 10.51 5.73
C TRP A 400 -3.68 10.40 5.78
N PRO A 401 -4.38 11.55 5.91
CA PRO A 401 -5.84 11.57 6.10
C PRO A 401 -6.60 10.94 4.93
N GLY A 402 -7.56 10.07 5.24
CA GLY A 402 -8.51 9.52 4.27
C GLY A 402 -7.99 8.35 3.43
N GLN A 403 -6.72 7.95 3.58
CA GLN A 403 -6.18 6.80 2.86
C GLN A 403 -6.60 5.47 3.48
N ALA A 404 -6.61 5.38 4.80
CA ALA A 404 -6.87 4.14 5.53
C ALA A 404 -8.29 3.54 5.27
N PRO A 405 -9.36 4.35 5.08
CA PRO A 405 -10.67 3.82 4.69
C PRO A 405 -10.72 3.17 3.30
N ALA A 406 -9.75 3.48 2.42
CA ALA A 406 -9.80 3.08 1.01
C ALA A 406 -9.82 1.56 0.80
N TYR A 407 -9.13 0.81 1.64
CA TYR A 407 -9.08 -0.64 1.58
C TYR A 407 -10.47 -1.26 1.64
N LYS A 408 -11.20 -0.98 2.73
CA LYS A 408 -12.48 -1.62 3.01
C LYS A 408 -13.62 -1.04 2.16
N ILE A 409 -13.63 0.27 1.92
CA ILE A 409 -14.59 0.90 1.00
C ILE A 409 -14.43 0.32 -0.42
N GLY A 410 -13.20 0.12 -0.88
CA GLY A 410 -12.92 -0.49 -2.17
C GLY A 410 -13.44 -1.91 -2.28
N GLU A 411 -13.15 -2.77 -1.29
CA GLU A 411 -13.64 -4.15 -1.25
C GLU A 411 -15.17 -4.20 -1.25
N ILE A 412 -15.81 -3.40 -0.40
CA ILE A 412 -17.28 -3.30 -0.32
C ILE A 412 -17.85 -2.94 -1.68
N LYS A 413 -17.29 -1.94 -2.37
CA LYS A 413 -17.79 -1.52 -3.67
C LYS A 413 -17.60 -2.61 -4.73
N ILE A 414 -16.47 -3.32 -4.74
CA ILE A 414 -16.26 -4.44 -5.69
C ILE A 414 -17.27 -5.56 -5.43
N LYS A 415 -17.53 -5.91 -4.16
CA LYS A 415 -18.53 -6.92 -3.77
C LYS A 415 -19.96 -6.50 -4.12
N GLU A 416 -20.30 -5.23 -3.91
CA GLU A 416 -21.58 -4.65 -4.33
C GLU A 416 -21.79 -4.79 -5.85
N LEU A 417 -20.78 -4.42 -6.64
CA LEU A 417 -20.82 -4.51 -8.10
C LEU A 417 -20.91 -5.97 -8.58
N ARG A 418 -20.21 -6.88 -7.91
CA ARG A 418 -20.29 -8.32 -8.18
C ARG A 418 -21.69 -8.85 -7.91
N LYS A 419 -22.23 -8.61 -6.72
CA LYS A 419 -23.58 -9.04 -6.33
C LYS A 419 -24.63 -8.52 -7.31
N LYS A 420 -24.53 -7.25 -7.71
CA LYS A 420 -25.39 -6.67 -8.74
C LYS A 420 -25.29 -7.41 -10.08
N ALA A 421 -24.10 -7.81 -10.50
CA ALA A 421 -23.91 -8.58 -11.72
C ALA A 421 -24.50 -9.99 -11.62
N GLU A 422 -24.27 -10.68 -10.51
CA GLU A 422 -24.84 -12.01 -10.20
C GLU A 422 -26.37 -11.97 -10.28
N GLU A 423 -27.01 -11.00 -9.61
CA GLU A 423 -28.47 -10.82 -9.62
C GLU A 423 -29.02 -10.53 -11.01
N ARG A 424 -28.35 -9.67 -11.80
CA ARG A 424 -28.84 -9.23 -13.11
C ARG A 424 -28.61 -10.25 -14.22
N LEU A 425 -27.52 -11.02 -14.15
CA LEU A 425 -27.16 -12.00 -15.18
C LEU A 425 -27.67 -13.41 -14.84
N GLY A 426 -27.85 -13.72 -13.56
CA GLY A 426 -28.29 -15.04 -13.09
C GLY A 426 -27.38 -16.14 -13.62
N PRO A 427 -27.91 -17.23 -14.21
CA PRO A 427 -27.10 -18.31 -14.78
C PRO A 427 -26.11 -17.90 -15.89
N ALA A 428 -26.23 -16.69 -16.44
CA ALA A 428 -25.30 -16.17 -17.44
C ALA A 428 -24.10 -15.41 -16.83
N PHE A 429 -24.06 -15.26 -15.51
CA PHE A 429 -22.92 -14.69 -14.81
C PHE A 429 -21.72 -15.64 -14.89
N ASP A 430 -20.57 -15.10 -15.29
CA ASP A 430 -19.28 -15.79 -15.24
C ASP A 430 -18.32 -14.91 -14.42
N ILE A 431 -17.81 -15.47 -13.32
CA ILE A 431 -16.89 -14.76 -12.41
C ILE A 431 -15.60 -14.34 -13.11
N ARG A 432 -15.12 -15.14 -14.07
CA ARG A 432 -13.91 -14.84 -14.85
C ARG A 432 -14.10 -13.61 -15.71
N GLU A 433 -15.30 -13.46 -16.28
CA GLU A 433 -15.63 -12.26 -17.03
C GLU A 433 -15.78 -11.02 -16.15
N PHE A 434 -16.40 -11.16 -14.98
CA PHE A 434 -16.49 -10.06 -14.02
C PHE A 434 -15.08 -9.57 -13.63
N HIS A 435 -14.19 -10.47 -13.24
CA HIS A 435 -12.81 -10.11 -12.89
C HIS A 435 -12.05 -9.48 -14.05
N TYR A 436 -12.24 -9.97 -15.29
CA TYR A 436 -11.64 -9.35 -16.46
C TYR A 436 -12.09 -7.90 -16.64
N VAL A 437 -13.39 -7.61 -16.51
CA VAL A 437 -13.91 -6.23 -16.60
C VAL A 437 -13.33 -5.32 -15.52
N VAL A 438 -13.13 -5.85 -14.32
CA VAL A 438 -12.52 -5.11 -13.21
C VAL A 438 -11.05 -4.78 -13.51
N LEU A 439 -10.29 -5.72 -14.07
CA LEU A 439 -8.83 -5.63 -14.18
C LEU A 439 -8.30 -5.06 -15.52
N GLU A 440 -9.06 -5.18 -16.62
CA GLU A 440 -8.59 -4.83 -17.97
C GLU A 440 -8.36 -3.31 -18.17
N ASN A 441 -8.93 -2.48 -17.30
CA ASN A 441 -8.95 -1.02 -17.45
C ASN A 441 -7.87 -0.27 -16.64
N ALA A 442 -6.87 -1.00 -16.15
CA ALA A 442 -5.89 -0.53 -15.17
C ALA A 442 -6.54 0.04 -13.91
N LYS A 443 -5.78 0.77 -13.11
CA LYS A 443 -6.25 1.43 -11.90
C LYS A 443 -7.17 2.61 -12.27
N ILE A 444 -8.39 2.62 -11.73
CA ILE A 444 -9.43 3.59 -12.08
C ILE A 444 -10.20 4.08 -10.84
N PRO A 445 -10.89 5.23 -10.93
CA PRO A 445 -11.90 5.61 -9.95
C PRO A 445 -12.98 4.51 -9.81
N LEU A 446 -13.46 4.25 -8.59
CA LEU A 446 -14.55 3.31 -8.32
C LEU A 446 -15.84 3.69 -9.06
N SER A 447 -16.11 4.98 -9.24
CA SER A 447 -17.24 5.48 -10.05
C SER A 447 -17.13 5.10 -11.53
N VAL A 448 -15.90 5.08 -12.07
CA VAL A 448 -15.62 4.60 -13.44
C VAL A 448 -15.74 3.09 -13.50
N LEU A 449 -15.24 2.37 -12.49
CA LEU A 449 -15.41 0.91 -12.40
C LEU A 449 -16.89 0.52 -12.43
N GLU A 450 -17.72 1.19 -11.63
CA GLU A 450 -19.17 0.97 -11.63
C GLU A 450 -19.78 1.19 -13.03
N THR A 451 -19.37 2.24 -13.73
CA THR A 451 -19.83 2.52 -15.09
C THR A 451 -19.47 1.38 -16.05
N LEU A 452 -18.25 0.84 -15.94
CA LEU A 452 -17.77 -0.25 -16.80
C LEU A 452 -18.52 -1.56 -16.52
N VAL A 453 -18.69 -1.92 -15.25
CA VAL A 453 -19.46 -3.11 -14.85
C VAL A 453 -20.92 -2.99 -15.31
N ASN A 454 -21.57 -1.85 -15.10
CA ASN A 454 -22.95 -1.62 -15.55
C ASN A 454 -23.07 -1.73 -17.09
N ARG A 455 -22.09 -1.23 -17.83
CA ARG A 455 -22.04 -1.36 -19.30
C ARG A 455 -21.90 -2.81 -19.74
N TRP A 456 -21.02 -3.58 -19.08
CA TRP A 456 -20.86 -5.01 -19.36
C TRP A 456 -22.15 -5.80 -19.07
N ILE A 457 -22.80 -5.57 -17.92
CA ILE A 457 -24.09 -6.18 -17.59
C ILE A 457 -25.13 -5.89 -18.69
N LYS A 458 -25.28 -4.62 -19.09
CA LYS A 458 -26.23 -4.23 -20.16
C LYS A 458 -25.95 -4.96 -21.47
N LYS A 459 -24.67 -5.04 -21.88
CA LYS A 459 -24.24 -5.76 -23.10
C LYS A 459 -24.60 -7.25 -23.03
N LYS A 460 -24.43 -7.89 -21.87
CA LYS A 460 -24.77 -9.31 -21.66
C LYS A 460 -26.28 -9.57 -21.67
N CYS A 461 -27.07 -8.70 -21.06
CA CYS A 461 -28.54 -8.80 -21.12
C CYS A 461 -29.06 -8.67 -22.56
N LEU A 462 -28.53 -7.74 -23.36
CA LEU A 462 -28.95 -7.58 -24.76
C LEU A 462 -28.66 -8.83 -25.61
N LYS A 463 -27.48 -9.44 -25.44
CA LYS A 463 -27.16 -10.71 -26.12
C LYS A 463 -28.16 -11.82 -25.78
N LYS A 464 -28.54 -11.95 -24.50
CA LYS A 464 -29.55 -12.92 -24.05
C LYS A 464 -30.90 -12.73 -24.75
N HIS A 465 -31.35 -11.48 -24.92
CA HIS A 465 -32.60 -11.21 -25.64
C HIS A 465 -32.52 -11.53 -27.13
N HIS A 466 -31.36 -11.29 -27.77
CA HIS A 466 -31.20 -11.60 -29.18
C HIS A 466 -31.16 -13.12 -29.44
N THR A 467 -30.44 -13.90 -28.62
CA THR A 467 -30.42 -15.36 -28.71
C THR A 467 -31.79 -15.98 -28.43
N ARG A 468 -32.55 -15.45 -27.47
CA ARG A 468 -33.94 -15.90 -27.23
C ARG A 468 -34.87 -15.60 -28.41
N ARG A 469 -34.72 -14.46 -29.10
CA ARG A 469 -35.52 -14.17 -30.29
C ARG A 469 -35.18 -15.12 -31.44
N ILE A 470 -33.92 -15.46 -31.65
CA ILE A 470 -33.50 -16.40 -32.70
C ILE A 470 -34.03 -17.81 -32.44
N ASN A 471 -34.11 -18.25 -31.17
CA ASN A 471 -34.64 -19.58 -30.83
C ASN A 471 -36.17 -19.66 -30.74
N LEU A 472 -36.88 -18.55 -30.98
CA LEU A 472 -38.36 -18.47 -31.01
C LEU A 472 -38.92 -18.33 -32.44
N PHE A 473 -38.03 -18.30 -33.44
CA PHE A 473 -38.33 -18.48 -34.86
C PHE A 473 -37.68 -19.80 -35.31
#